data_AF-A0A936N1Z6-F1
#
_entry.id   AF-A0A936N1Z6-F1
#
_cell.length_a   1.000
_cell.length_b   1.000
_cell.length_c   1.000
_cell.angle_alpha   90.00
_cell.angle_beta   90.00
_cell.angle_gamma   90.00
#
_symmetry.space_group_name_H-M   'P 1'
#
loop_
_entity.id
_entity.type
_entity.pdbx_description
1 polymer ?
#
loop_
_entity_poly.entity_id
_entity_poly.type
_entity_poly.pdbx_seq_one_letter_code
_entity_poly.pdbx_strand_id
1 'polypeptide(L)' 'MNTTALRDRLHALVDSIRNEALLSRVHELLASAVGDSGVWSALTVEQQERVLRAHEASKDPANLRASEEVLRRHRP' A
#
# COMPACT_ATOMS: atom_id res chain seq x y z
N MET A 1 5.79 -25.43 3.04
CA MET A 1 6.07 -24.01 2.74
C MET A 1 5.09 -23.19 3.55
N ASN A 2 5.56 -22.27 4.41
CA ASN A 2 4.64 -21.47 5.22
C ASN A 2 4.07 -20.30 4.38
N THR A 3 2.93 -19.75 4.81
CA THR A 3 2.19 -18.72 4.09
C THR A 3 3.01 -17.45 3.89
N THR A 4 3.88 -17.12 4.86
CA THR A 4 4.80 -15.99 4.79
C THR A 4 5.84 -16.16 3.67
N ALA A 5 6.48 -17.32 3.56
CA ALA A 5 7.46 -17.57 2.50
C ALA A 5 6.84 -17.58 1.10
N LEU A 6 5.56 -17.97 0.98
CA LEU A 6 4.82 -17.86 -0.28
C LEU A 6 4.59 -16.39 -0.64
N ARG A 7 4.12 -15.57 0.31
CA ARG A 7 3.90 -14.14 0.14
C ARG A 7 5.17 -13.42 -0.31
N ASP A 8 6.28 -13.67 0.37
CA ASP A 8 7.54 -12.99 0.09
C ASP A 8 8.08 -13.34 -1.31
N ARG A 9 7.92 -14.60 -1.75
CA ARG A 9 8.25 -15.02 -3.11
C ARG A 9 7.33 -14.39 -4.16
N LEU A 10 6.06 -14.20 -3.83
CA LEU A 10 5.10 -13.56 -4.73
C LEU A 10 5.50 -12.09 -4.97
N HIS A 11 5.85 -11.36 -3.90
CA HIS A 11 6.35 -9.98 -4.01
C HIS A 11 7.62 -9.90 -4.86
N ALA A 12 8.62 -10.74 -4.58
CA ALA A 12 9.85 -10.76 -5.35
C ALA A 12 9.61 -11.04 -6.85
N LEU A 13 8.62 -11.88 -7.17
CA LEU A 13 8.23 -12.16 -8.55
C LEU A 13 7.59 -10.93 -9.21
N VAL A 14 6.67 -10.25 -8.53
CA VAL A 14 6.06 -9.00 -9.02
C VAL A 14 7.11 -7.92 -9.25
N ASP A 15 8.02 -7.73 -8.30
CA ASP A 15 9.10 -6.73 -8.39
C ASP A 15 10.08 -6.99 -9.54
N SER A 16 10.18 -8.25 -10.00
CA SER A 16 11.04 -8.62 -11.13
C SER A 16 10.42 -8.30 -12.50
N ILE A 17 9.12 -7.97 -12.56
CA ILE A 17 8.42 -7.70 -13.81
C ILE A 17 8.79 -6.30 -14.33
N ARG A 18 9.52 -6.27 -15.44
CA ARG A 18 9.90 -5.01 -16.12
C ARG A 18 8.94 -4.61 -17.25
N ASN A 19 8.07 -5.52 -17.68
CA ASN A 19 7.11 -5.27 -18.74
C ASN A 19 5.81 -4.74 -18.13
N GLU A 20 5.48 -3.48 -18.43
CA GLU A 20 4.33 -2.78 -17.86
C GLU A 20 2.98 -3.44 -18.22
N ALA A 21 2.83 -3.94 -19.45
CA ALA A 21 1.61 -4.65 -19.85
C ALA A 21 1.43 -5.97 -19.09
N LEU A 22 2.52 -6.69 -18.80
CA LEU A 22 2.48 -7.89 -17.97
C LEU A 22 2.18 -7.54 -16.51
N LEU A 23 2.79 -6.48 -15.97
CA LEU A 23 2.54 -6.01 -14.62
C LEU A 23 1.07 -5.62 -14.43
N SER A 24 0.48 -4.91 -15.39
CA SER A 24 -0.94 -4.55 -15.38
C SER A 24 -1.84 -5.78 -15.33
N ARG A 25 -1.56 -6.80 -16.15
CA ARG A 25 -2.33 -8.05 -16.15
C ARG A 25 -2.21 -8.83 -14.84
N VAL A 26 -1.02 -8.86 -14.25
CA VAL A 26 -0.80 -9.49 -12.94
C VAL A 26 -1.55 -8.73 -11.85
N HIS A 27 -1.54 -7.40 -11.90
CA HIS A 27 -2.32 -6.56 -10.99
C HIS A 27 -3.82 -6.82 -11.11
N GLU A 28 -4.38 -6.85 -12.33
CA GLU A 28 -5.79 -7.17 -12.58
C GLU A 28 -6.19 -8.54 -12.03
N LEU A 29 -5.34 -9.55 -12.20
CA LEU A 29 -5.56 -10.90 -11.69
C LEU A 29 -5.52 -10.97 -10.16
N LEU A 30 -4.63 -10.21 -9.52
CA LEU A 30 -4.58 -10.12 -8.07
C LEU A 30 -5.78 -9.33 -7.52
N ALA A 31 -6.16 -8.25 -8.21
CA ALA A 31 -7.30 -7.43 -7.84
C ALA A 31 -8.63 -8.18 -7.94
N SER A 32 -8.80 -9.03 -8.96
CA SER A 32 -10.01 -9.85 -9.12
C SER A 32 -10.15 -10.95 -8.06
N ALA A 33 -9.04 -11.33 -7.40
CA ALA A 33 -9.04 -12.26 -6.28
C ALA A 33 -9.41 -11.59 -4.94
N VAL A 34 -9.38 -10.25 -4.87
CA VAL A 34 -9.88 -9.48 -3.72
C VAL A 34 -11.37 -9.28 -3.93
N GLY A 35 -12.21 -9.83 -3.04
CA GLY A 35 -13.66 -9.60 -3.09
C GLY A 35 -14.00 -8.10 -2.94
N ASP A 36 -15.22 -7.70 -3.31
CA ASP A 36 -15.73 -6.31 -3.30
C ASP A 36 -15.51 -5.55 -1.97
N SER A 37 -15.27 -6.28 -0.89
CA SER A 37 -14.74 -5.76 0.35
C SER A 37 -13.27 -5.35 0.17
N GLY A 38 -13.02 -4.15 -0.36
CA GLY A 38 -11.67 -3.58 -0.46
C GLY A 38 -10.90 -3.49 0.87
N VAL A 39 -9.68 -2.94 0.82
CA VAL A 39 -8.76 -2.86 1.99
C VAL A 39 -9.42 -2.26 3.23
N TRP A 40 -10.36 -1.33 3.07
CA TRP A 40 -11.11 -0.70 4.16
C TRP A 40 -11.87 -1.70 5.04
N SER A 41 -12.58 -2.65 4.44
CA SER A 41 -13.35 -3.68 5.14
C SER A 41 -12.48 -4.75 5.81
N ALA A 42 -11.20 -4.85 5.43
CA ALA A 42 -10.25 -5.75 6.08
C ALA A 42 -9.62 -5.13 7.35
N LEU A 43 -9.81 -3.82 7.58
CA LEU A 43 -9.29 -3.14 8.76
C LEU A 43 -10.16 -3.41 9.99
N THR A 44 -9.54 -3.53 11.16
CA THR A 44 -10.28 -3.50 12.44
C THR A 44 -10.88 -2.11 12.67
N VAL A 45 -11.86 -2.02 13.57
CA VAL A 45 -12.49 -0.74 13.93
C VAL A 45 -11.44 0.28 14.38
N GLU A 46 -10.48 -0.13 15.21
CA GLU A 46 -9.40 0.74 15.70
C GLU A 46 -8.49 1.22 14.58
N GLN A 47 -8.25 0.37 13.58
CA GLN A 47 -7.45 0.73 12.41
C GLN A 47 -8.20 1.72 11.51
N GLN A 48 -9.49 1.52 11.27
CA GLN A 48 -10.34 2.45 10.52
C GLN A 48 -10.38 3.81 11.20
N GLU A 49 -10.60 3.86 12.51
CA GLU A 49 -10.58 5.10 13.27
C GLU A 49 -9.23 5.82 13.18
N ARG A 50 -8.12 5.08 13.24
CA ARG A 50 -6.79 5.66 13.09
C ARG A 50 -6.59 6.27 11.72
N VAL A 51 -7.09 5.63 10.66
CA VAL A 51 -7.06 6.19 9.30
C VAL A 51 -7.90 7.46 9.22
N LEU A 52 -9.13 7.47 9.77
CA LEU A 52 -9.98 8.67 9.81
C LEU A 52 -9.32 9.82 10.57
N ARG A 53 -8.73 9.55 11.75
CA ARG A 53 -8.00 10.55 12.52
C ARG A 53 -6.81 11.12 11.74
N ALA A 54 -6.04 10.27 11.07
CA ALA A 54 -4.92 10.72 10.24
C ALA A 54 -5.37 11.57 9.05
N HIS A 55 -6.52 11.22 8.45
CA HIS A 55 -7.12 11.99 7.36
C HIS A 55 -7.61 13.37 7.82
N GLU A 56 -8.24 13.48 8.99
CA GLU A 56 -8.61 14.79 9.52
C GLU A 56 -7.38 15.62 9.91
N ALA A 57 -6.38 15.00 10.52
CA ALA A 57 -5.14 15.67 10.90
C ALA A 57 -4.36 16.21 9.68
N SER A 58 -4.44 15.55 8.52
CA SER A 58 -3.75 16.02 7.31
C SER A 58 -4.40 17.23 6.65
N LYS A 59 -5.64 17.58 7.02
CA LYS A 59 -6.31 18.81 6.56
C LYS A 59 -5.77 20.05 7.26
N ASP A 60 -5.09 19.90 8.39
CA ASP A 60 -4.42 20.99 9.09
C ASP A 60 -3.03 21.24 8.47
N PRO A 61 -2.81 22.42 7.83
CA PRO A 61 -1.53 22.77 7.24
C PRO A 61 -0.36 22.75 8.23
N ALA A 62 -0.61 22.95 9.53
CA ALA A 62 0.43 22.89 10.56
C ALA A 62 1.03 21.48 10.74
N ASN A 63 0.29 20.44 10.34
CA ASN A 63 0.76 19.04 10.38
C ASN A 63 1.47 18.60 9.10
N LEU A 64 1.51 19.46 8.07
CA LEU A 64 2.16 19.16 6.80
C LEU A 64 3.65 19.48 6.89
N ARG A 65 4.47 18.65 6.23
CA ARG A 65 5.90 18.90 6.04
C ARG A 65 6.19 19.19 4.59
N ALA A 66 7.14 20.08 4.35
CA ALA A 66 7.61 20.35 3.00
C ALA A 66 8.19 19.06 2.38
N SER A 67 7.82 18.77 1.13
CA SER A 67 8.28 17.58 0.41
C SER A 67 9.80 17.49 0.37
N GLU A 68 10.48 18.63 0.24
CA GLU A 68 11.95 18.75 0.26
C GLU A 68 12.57 18.26 1.58
N GLU A 69 11.92 18.52 2.71
CA GLU A 69 12.37 18.07 4.04
C GLU A 69 12.26 16.54 4.17
N VAL A 70 11.17 15.96 3.68
CA VAL A 70 10.93 14.52 3.69
C VAL A 70 11.94 13.79 2.81
N LEU A 71 12.16 14.30 1.59
CA LEU A 71 13.11 13.74 0.62
C LEU A 71 14.55 13.82 1.13
N ARG A 72 14.94 14.90 1.80
CA ARG A 72 16.29 15.04 2.38
C ARG A 72 16.56 13.99 3.46
N ARG A 73 15.55 13.61 4.24
CA ARG A 73 15.67 12.62 5.33
C ARG A 73 15.81 11.18 4.83
N HIS A 74 15.33 10.90 3.62
CA HIS A 74 15.31 9.55 3.02
C HIS A 74 16.23 9.44 1.80
N ARG A 75 17.15 10.40 1.60
CA ARG A 75 18.24 10.21 0.66
C ARG A 75 19.15 9.09 1.19
N PRO A 76 19.48 8.07 0.36
CA PRO A 76 20.50 7.08 0.72
C PRO A 76 21.88 7.71 0.88
#